data_AF-A0A953FF22-F1
#
_entry.id   AF-A0A953FF22-F1
#
_cell.length_a   1.000
_cell.length_b   1.000
_cell.length_c   1.000
_cell.angle_alpha   90.00
_cell.angle_beta   90.00
_cell.angle_gamma   90.00
#
_symmetry.space_group_name_H-M   'P 1'
#
loop_
_entity.id
_entity.type
_entity.pdbx_description
1 polymer ?
#
loop_
_entity_poly.entity_id
_entity_poly.type
_entity_poly.pdbx_seq_one_letter_code
_entity_poly.pdbx_strand_id
1 'polypeptide(L)'
;MSSLIHTVILSPDWKLINELSQIDKFGGSWTAIEKREGQSLKQLKSIATVRSVGASTRIEGSKMTDDEVERLIKNLAVAKLEERDAQEVAGYYETLDIISESFRDIDITENNLKMLHNILMKHSEKDAWHRGNYKQHSNVVEATQADGTRQVVFQTADPGFATDDAMRDLVAWYNSDRTSPPIIRVAIFVYDFLSIHPFQDGNGRLSRLLATLLMLRQGYSWIQYVSFEHEIESRKGEYYAVLMQCQRQRPGEDVYAWVTFFLNCLSNIQQQLMDKLQTSSNLSKISPREKKIYTFIENHPGCQSGEISEKLDIPLPTVKRILMEMVERKLLVKHGIGKGTNYTVETLQKTKQDLMFTLTPTNRRQEFLLMNSISLIEIKKILLVPLFEWKDPSEWGTPLASQNIGFKVTCTNNAGGTNEFPPRFFVGLISLYHFKPVVTLSQPITLSGESIWERSLRSNEYPIKVVIEIVSKGDMTFDVRFVYDAVID
;
A
#
# COMPACT_ATOMS: atom_id res chain seq x y z
N MET A 1 -4.46 -24.86 32.07
CA MET A 1 -5.54 -25.68 31.49
C MET A 1 -5.29 -25.71 30.00
N SER A 2 -4.99 -26.88 29.44
CA SER A 2 -4.80 -27.05 28.00
C SER A 2 -6.16 -27.11 27.32
N SER A 3 -6.34 -26.40 26.21
CA SER A 3 -7.58 -26.39 25.43
C SER A 3 -7.28 -26.89 24.01
N LEU A 4 -8.12 -27.80 23.52
CA LEU A 4 -8.11 -28.20 22.12
C LEU A 4 -8.85 -27.13 21.31
N ILE A 5 -8.18 -26.52 20.35
CA ILE A 5 -8.74 -25.51 19.46
C ILE A 5 -8.51 -26.01 18.03
N HIS A 6 -9.60 -26.33 17.32
CA HIS A 6 -9.54 -27.06 16.04
C HIS A 6 -8.78 -28.39 16.20
N THR A 7 -7.61 -28.51 15.58
CA THR A 7 -6.73 -29.68 15.57
C THR A 7 -5.54 -29.55 16.53
N VAL A 8 -5.37 -28.39 17.18
CA VAL A 8 -4.15 -28.05 17.94
C VAL A 8 -4.42 -27.82 19.42
N ILE A 9 -3.42 -28.07 20.25
CA ILE A 9 -3.47 -27.86 21.70
C ILE A 9 -2.84 -26.51 22.03
N LEU A 10 -3.55 -25.70 22.82
CA LEU A 10 -3.00 -24.47 23.40
C LEU A 10 -3.13 -24.51 24.92
N SER A 11 -1.99 -24.36 25.60
CA SER A 11 -1.90 -24.30 27.05
C SER A 11 -1.56 -22.87 27.50
N PRO A 12 -2.53 -21.94 27.59
CA PRO A 12 -2.24 -20.55 27.92
C PRO A 12 -1.75 -20.42 29.37
N ASP A 13 -0.73 -19.61 29.57
CA ASP A 13 -0.27 -19.13 30.87
C ASP A 13 -0.68 -17.66 31.09
N TRP A 14 -0.38 -17.12 32.27
CA TRP A 14 -0.68 -15.72 32.58
C TRP A 14 0.07 -14.73 31.68
N LYS A 15 1.23 -15.11 31.15
CA LYS A 15 2.01 -14.26 30.24
C LYS A 15 1.27 -14.09 28.92
N LEU A 16 0.82 -15.19 28.32
CA LEU A 16 0.07 -15.20 27.06
C LEU A 16 -1.26 -14.44 27.19
N ILE A 17 -1.96 -14.63 28.31
CA ILE A 17 -3.21 -13.90 28.60
C ILE A 17 -2.94 -12.39 28.71
N ASN A 18 -1.83 -11.99 29.35
CA ASN A 18 -1.46 -10.58 29.44
C ASN A 18 -1.09 -9.99 28.08
N GLU A 19 -0.31 -10.70 27.25
CA GLU A 19 0.03 -10.28 25.88
C GLU A 19 -1.24 -10.08 25.03
N LEU A 20 -2.17 -11.05 25.07
CA LEU A 20 -3.48 -10.96 24.42
C LEU A 20 -4.24 -9.70 24.86
N SER A 21 -4.29 -9.45 26.17
CA SER A 21 -4.97 -8.26 26.71
C SER A 21 -4.37 -6.95 26.22
N GLN A 22 -3.04 -6.87 26.06
CA GLN A 22 -2.39 -5.66 25.54
C GLN A 22 -2.72 -5.42 24.07
N ILE A 23 -2.71 -6.48 23.25
CA ILE A 23 -3.06 -6.40 21.84
C ILE A 23 -4.51 -5.91 21.66
N ASP A 24 -5.44 -6.40 22.47
CA ASP A 24 -6.84 -5.99 22.40
C ASP A 24 -7.07 -4.56 22.90
N LYS A 25 -6.40 -4.16 23.99
CA LYS A 25 -6.43 -2.77 24.49
C LYS A 25 -5.93 -1.78 23.43
N PHE A 26 -4.87 -2.14 22.72
CA PHE A 26 -4.35 -1.35 21.62
C PHE A 26 -5.42 -1.17 20.53
N GLY A 27 -6.04 -2.27 20.08
CA GLY A 27 -7.14 -2.23 19.10
C GLY A 27 -8.29 -1.32 19.52
N GLY A 28 -8.68 -1.37 20.80
CA GLY A 28 -9.72 -0.49 21.36
C GLY A 28 -9.34 0.99 21.31
N SER A 29 -8.08 1.33 21.60
CA SER A 29 -7.60 2.73 21.54
C SER A 29 -7.34 3.23 20.12
N TRP A 30 -7.10 2.33 19.16
CA TRP A 30 -6.77 2.67 17.79
C TRP A 30 -7.86 3.50 17.10
N THR A 31 -9.14 3.20 17.35
CA THR A 31 -10.25 3.94 16.72
C THR A 31 -10.20 5.45 17.00
N ALA A 32 -9.71 5.84 18.19
CA ALA A 32 -9.54 7.26 18.55
C ALA A 32 -8.31 7.87 17.85
N ILE A 33 -7.22 7.11 17.73
CA ILE A 33 -6.01 7.50 17.00
C ILE A 33 -6.34 7.70 15.52
N GLU A 34 -7.08 6.78 14.92
CA GLU A 34 -7.47 6.82 13.51
C GLU A 34 -8.21 8.10 13.15
N LYS A 35 -9.15 8.51 14.01
CA LYS A 35 -9.89 9.76 13.86
C LYS A 35 -9.01 11.01 14.03
N ARG A 36 -8.00 10.96 14.90
CA ARG A 36 -7.12 12.10 15.21
C ARG A 36 -6.10 12.36 14.11
N GLU A 37 -5.49 11.31 13.59
CA GLU A 37 -4.30 11.38 12.74
C GLU A 37 -4.63 11.63 11.25
N GLY A 38 -5.82 11.23 10.78
CA GLY A 38 -6.35 11.65 9.49
C GLY A 38 -5.40 11.38 8.30
N GLN A 39 -4.79 12.44 7.77
CA GLN A 39 -3.92 12.34 6.58
C GLN A 39 -2.57 11.66 6.83
N SER A 40 -1.98 11.74 8.03
CA SER A 40 -0.69 11.10 8.32
C SER A 40 -0.76 9.56 8.19
N LEU A 41 -1.94 9.00 8.43
CA LEU A 41 -2.22 7.58 8.27
C LEU A 41 -2.21 7.11 6.82
N LYS A 42 -2.54 7.97 5.85
CA LYS A 42 -2.46 7.61 4.42
C LYS A 42 -1.01 7.35 4.00
N GLN A 43 -0.09 8.22 4.44
CA GLN A 43 1.33 8.04 4.17
C GLN A 43 1.89 6.80 4.88
N LEU A 44 1.53 6.60 6.16
CA LEU A 44 1.92 5.40 6.89
C LEU A 44 1.41 4.12 6.22
N LYS A 45 0.16 4.12 5.72
CA LYS A 45 -0.41 2.99 4.96
C LYS A 45 0.36 2.73 3.67
N SER A 46 0.73 3.77 2.93
CA SER A 46 1.54 3.62 1.70
C SER A 46 2.91 3.00 1.99
N ILE A 47 3.62 3.49 3.02
CA ILE A 47 4.93 2.96 3.41
C ILE A 47 4.80 1.53 3.91
N ALA A 48 3.79 1.25 4.74
CA ALA A 48 3.49 -0.09 5.23
C ALA A 48 3.20 -1.06 4.10
N THR A 49 2.47 -0.62 3.06
CA THR A 49 2.16 -1.44 1.88
C THR A 49 3.42 -1.84 1.13
N VAL A 50 4.30 -0.88 0.80
CA VAL A 50 5.58 -1.17 0.11
C VAL A 50 6.43 -2.15 0.93
N ARG A 51 6.59 -1.90 2.24
CA ARG A 51 7.36 -2.78 3.13
C ARG A 51 6.77 -4.16 3.24
N SER A 52 5.45 -4.28 3.29
CA SER A 52 4.75 -5.58 3.41
C SER A 52 4.90 -6.40 2.14
N VAL A 53 4.72 -5.77 0.97
CA VAL A 53 4.92 -6.42 -0.32
C VAL A 53 6.37 -6.90 -0.46
N GLY A 54 7.35 -6.02 -0.24
CA GLY A 54 8.76 -6.36 -0.35
C GLY A 54 9.21 -7.42 0.64
N ALA A 55 8.85 -7.29 1.92
CA ALA A 55 9.23 -8.26 2.94
C ALA A 55 8.62 -9.64 2.67
N SER A 56 7.35 -9.69 2.28
CA SER A 56 6.67 -10.94 2.01
C SER A 56 7.31 -11.70 0.84
N THR A 57 7.69 -11.01 -0.24
CA THR A 57 8.36 -11.67 -1.37
C THR A 57 9.81 -12.03 -1.07
N ARG A 58 10.54 -11.24 -0.27
CA ARG A 58 11.90 -11.57 0.17
C ARG A 58 11.97 -12.77 1.12
N ILE A 59 10.93 -13.00 1.93
CA ILE A 59 10.81 -14.26 2.69
C ILE A 59 10.84 -15.48 1.76
N GLU A 60 10.23 -15.37 0.57
CA GLU A 60 10.22 -16.40 -0.48
C GLU A 60 11.44 -16.37 -1.43
N GLY A 61 12.40 -15.48 -1.16
CA GLY A 61 13.69 -15.42 -1.86
C GLY A 61 13.83 -14.33 -2.94
N SER A 62 12.86 -13.41 -3.06
CA SER A 62 13.07 -12.20 -3.89
C SER A 62 14.27 -11.39 -3.39
N LYS A 63 14.87 -10.62 -4.30
CA LYS A 63 15.99 -9.70 -4.02
C LYS A 63 15.63 -8.23 -4.16
N MET A 64 14.37 -7.91 -4.49
CA MET A 64 13.94 -6.53 -4.69
C MET A 64 14.00 -5.73 -3.39
N THR A 65 14.60 -4.55 -3.47
CA THR A 65 14.64 -3.55 -2.41
C THR A 65 13.29 -2.83 -2.28
N ASP A 66 13.03 -2.19 -1.14
CA ASP A 66 11.79 -1.44 -0.93
C ASP A 66 11.62 -0.29 -1.96
N ASP A 67 12.72 0.34 -2.39
CA ASP A 67 12.70 1.37 -3.43
C ASP A 67 12.30 0.81 -4.80
N GLU A 68 12.80 -0.38 -5.16
CA GLU A 68 12.44 -1.06 -6.41
C GLU A 68 10.98 -1.54 -6.37
N VAL A 69 10.53 -2.06 -5.23
CA VAL A 69 9.12 -2.42 -5.00
C VAL A 69 8.23 -1.19 -5.13
N GLU A 70 8.60 -0.06 -4.51
CA GLU A 70 7.83 1.18 -4.61
C GLU A 70 7.75 1.67 -6.06
N ARG A 71 8.86 1.66 -6.80
CA ARG A 71 8.90 2.03 -8.22
C ARG A 71 8.05 1.09 -9.06
N LEU A 72 8.08 -0.22 -8.80
CA LEU A 72 7.28 -1.19 -9.53
C LEU A 72 5.79 -0.99 -9.27
N ILE A 73 5.37 -0.86 -8.02
CA ILE A 73 3.97 -0.61 -7.64
C ILE A 73 3.46 0.66 -8.30
N LYS A 74 4.24 1.76 -8.27
CA LYS A 74 3.86 3.03 -8.90
C LYS A 74 3.69 2.93 -10.41
N ASN A 75 4.38 2.02 -11.08
CA ASN A 75 4.37 1.84 -12.53
C ASN A 75 3.70 0.53 -12.96
N LEU A 76 2.97 -0.14 -12.07
CA LEU A 76 2.52 -1.52 -12.29
C LEU A 76 1.65 -1.68 -13.54
N ALA A 77 0.85 -0.66 -13.85
CA ALA A 77 -0.03 -0.64 -15.02
C ALA A 77 0.71 -0.69 -16.38
N VAL A 78 2.00 -0.32 -16.42
CA VAL A 78 2.83 -0.29 -17.63
C VAL A 78 4.08 -1.15 -17.54
N ALA A 79 4.34 -1.72 -16.37
CA ALA A 79 5.49 -2.58 -16.16
C ALA A 79 5.35 -3.87 -16.96
N LYS A 80 6.38 -4.20 -17.73
CA LYS A 80 6.54 -5.56 -18.25
C LYS A 80 7.06 -6.43 -17.12
N LEU A 81 6.24 -7.37 -16.68
CA LEU A 81 6.57 -8.29 -15.59
C LEU A 81 7.24 -9.54 -16.17
N GLU A 82 8.48 -9.39 -16.64
CA GLU A 82 9.25 -10.51 -17.21
C GLU A 82 9.99 -11.30 -16.14
N GLU A 83 10.51 -10.61 -15.12
CA GLU A 83 11.25 -11.21 -14.02
C GLU A 83 10.30 -11.79 -12.96
N ARG A 84 10.66 -12.97 -12.44
CA ARG A 84 9.91 -13.66 -11.36
C ARG A 84 9.60 -12.72 -10.20
N ASP A 85 10.62 -12.03 -9.69
CA ASP A 85 10.48 -11.15 -8.53
C ASP A 85 9.43 -10.04 -8.76
N ALA A 86 9.41 -9.46 -9.96
CA ALA A 86 8.46 -8.42 -10.32
C ALA A 86 7.02 -8.98 -10.41
N GLN A 87 6.85 -10.19 -10.96
CA GLN A 87 5.56 -10.89 -11.01
C GLN A 87 5.03 -11.17 -9.60
N GLU A 88 5.89 -11.61 -8.68
CA GLU A 88 5.51 -11.90 -7.29
C GLU A 88 5.13 -10.62 -6.52
N VAL A 89 5.89 -9.54 -6.69
CA VAL A 89 5.59 -8.22 -6.10
C VAL A 89 4.24 -7.69 -6.61
N ALA A 90 4.01 -7.78 -7.91
CA ALA A 90 2.76 -7.37 -8.54
C ALA A 90 1.55 -8.13 -7.98
N GLY A 91 1.61 -9.46 -7.98
CA GLY A 91 0.51 -10.30 -7.50
C GLY A 91 0.23 -10.12 -6.01
N TYR A 92 1.28 -9.96 -5.19
CA TYR A 92 1.11 -9.70 -3.77
C TYR A 92 0.46 -8.34 -3.52
N TYR A 93 0.92 -7.29 -4.20
CA TYR A 93 0.35 -5.96 -4.09
C TYR A 93 -1.12 -5.92 -4.50
N GLU A 94 -1.48 -6.47 -5.68
CA GLU A 94 -2.88 -6.51 -6.15
C GLU A 94 -3.79 -7.25 -5.15
N THR A 95 -3.29 -8.34 -4.55
CA THR A 95 -4.07 -9.11 -3.56
C THR A 95 -4.24 -8.35 -2.25
N LEU A 96 -3.18 -7.72 -1.75
CA LEU A 96 -3.21 -6.90 -0.53
C LEU A 96 -4.12 -5.67 -0.70
N ASP A 97 -4.12 -5.06 -1.88
CA ASP A 97 -4.97 -3.92 -2.21
C ASP A 97 -6.45 -4.30 -2.16
N ILE A 98 -6.82 -5.43 -2.79
CA ILE A 98 -8.19 -5.98 -2.73
C ILE A 98 -8.61 -6.28 -1.29
N ILE A 99 -7.74 -6.91 -0.49
CA ILE A 99 -8.02 -7.16 0.92
C ILE A 99 -8.23 -5.82 1.65
N SER A 100 -7.35 -4.85 1.44
CA SER A 100 -7.41 -3.56 2.12
C SER A 100 -8.67 -2.76 1.78
N GLU A 101 -9.16 -2.85 0.53
CA GLU A 101 -10.36 -2.14 0.09
C GLU A 101 -11.66 -2.88 0.41
N SER A 102 -11.65 -4.22 0.35
CA SER A 102 -12.88 -5.04 0.32
C SER A 102 -12.97 -6.10 1.42
N PHE A 103 -12.12 -6.07 2.47
CA PHE A 103 -12.12 -7.10 3.52
C PHE A 103 -13.49 -7.40 4.16
N ARG A 104 -14.38 -6.39 4.20
CA ARG A 104 -15.74 -6.54 4.76
C ARG A 104 -16.62 -7.47 3.91
N ASP A 105 -16.40 -7.45 2.60
CA ASP A 105 -17.18 -8.21 1.62
C ASP A 105 -16.53 -9.56 1.27
N ILE A 106 -15.28 -9.79 1.71
CA ILE A 106 -14.58 -11.07 1.50
C ILE A 106 -14.87 -12.02 2.67
N ASP A 107 -15.90 -12.85 2.51
CA ASP A 107 -16.17 -13.92 3.46
C ASP A 107 -15.10 -15.01 3.45
N ILE A 108 -14.91 -15.68 4.59
CA ILE A 108 -13.91 -16.74 4.72
C ILE A 108 -14.51 -18.03 4.19
N THR A 109 -14.35 -18.26 2.89
CA THR A 109 -14.81 -19.44 2.16
C THR A 109 -13.68 -20.01 1.31
N GLU A 110 -13.70 -21.31 1.04
CA GLU A 110 -12.70 -21.93 0.15
C GLU A 110 -12.62 -21.23 -1.22
N ASN A 111 -13.76 -20.80 -1.75
CA ASN A 111 -13.83 -20.08 -3.03
C ASN A 111 -13.11 -18.73 -2.96
N ASN A 112 -13.30 -17.96 -1.88
CA ASN A 112 -12.60 -16.68 -1.73
C ASN A 112 -11.10 -16.87 -1.48
N LEU A 113 -10.70 -17.90 -0.74
CA LEU A 113 -9.29 -18.27 -0.58
C LEU A 113 -8.65 -18.64 -1.92
N LYS A 114 -9.33 -19.44 -2.75
CA LYS A 114 -8.92 -19.78 -4.12
C LYS A 114 -8.89 -18.56 -5.03
N MET A 115 -9.84 -17.65 -4.92
CA MET A 115 -9.86 -16.38 -5.66
C MET A 115 -8.64 -15.51 -5.30
N LEU A 116 -8.35 -15.33 -4.02
CA LEU A 116 -7.18 -14.57 -3.57
C LEU A 116 -5.88 -15.23 -4.05
N HIS A 117 -5.79 -16.57 -4.01
CA HIS A 117 -4.66 -17.29 -4.58
C HIS A 117 -4.52 -17.07 -6.09
N ASN A 118 -5.63 -17.07 -6.83
CA ASN A 118 -5.62 -16.82 -8.27
C ASN A 118 -5.11 -15.41 -8.61
N ILE A 119 -5.47 -14.39 -7.82
CA ILE A 119 -4.96 -13.02 -7.98
C ILE A 119 -3.47 -12.98 -7.63
N LEU A 120 -3.07 -13.57 -6.51
CA LEU A 120 -1.69 -13.62 -6.04
C LEU A 120 -0.74 -14.21 -7.10
N MET A 121 -1.17 -15.26 -7.80
CA MET A 121 -0.35 -15.96 -8.80
C MET A 121 -0.63 -15.51 -10.24
N LYS A 122 -1.46 -14.48 -10.43
CA LYS A 122 -1.94 -14.04 -11.77
C LYS A 122 -0.83 -13.76 -12.77
N HIS A 123 0.27 -13.18 -12.31
CA HIS A 123 1.41 -12.77 -13.15
C HIS A 123 2.48 -13.83 -13.32
N SER A 124 2.44 -14.93 -12.55
CA SER A 124 3.40 -16.01 -12.70
C SER A 124 2.98 -16.97 -13.81
N GLU A 125 3.65 -16.90 -14.96
CA GLU A 125 3.37 -17.79 -16.10
C GLU A 125 3.64 -19.26 -15.76
N LYS A 126 4.69 -19.53 -14.98
CA LYS A 126 5.06 -20.88 -14.53
C LYS A 126 3.96 -21.52 -13.68
N ASP A 127 3.21 -20.71 -12.94
CA ASP A 127 2.22 -21.17 -11.97
C ASP A 127 0.78 -21.12 -12.52
N ALA A 128 0.60 -20.72 -13.78
CA ALA A 128 -0.69 -20.57 -14.42
C ALA A 128 -1.52 -21.87 -14.44
N TRP A 129 -0.87 -23.04 -14.44
CA TRP A 129 -1.55 -24.34 -14.49
C TRP A 129 -2.21 -24.75 -13.16
N HIS A 130 -1.78 -24.18 -12.02
CA HIS A 130 -2.31 -24.54 -10.70
C HIS A 130 -2.98 -23.38 -9.95
N ARG A 131 -2.77 -22.13 -10.39
CA ARG A 131 -3.34 -20.96 -9.71
C ARG A 131 -4.84 -21.12 -9.46
N GLY A 132 -5.27 -20.68 -8.27
CA GLY A 132 -6.65 -20.84 -7.80
C GLY A 132 -7.13 -22.25 -7.46
N ASN A 133 -6.30 -23.30 -7.62
CA ASN A 133 -6.69 -24.68 -7.35
C ASN A 133 -5.80 -25.34 -6.29
N TYR A 134 -6.38 -26.25 -5.50
CA TYR A 134 -5.61 -27.02 -4.53
C TYR A 134 -4.66 -28.01 -5.23
N LYS A 135 -3.56 -28.30 -4.55
CA LYS A 135 -2.46 -29.10 -5.09
C LYS A 135 -2.92 -30.51 -5.47
N GLN A 136 -2.46 -30.94 -6.64
CA GLN A 136 -2.63 -32.32 -7.14
C GLN A 136 -1.33 -33.13 -7.03
N HIS A 137 -0.23 -32.46 -6.67
CA HIS A 137 1.06 -33.08 -6.41
C HIS A 137 1.53 -32.76 -5.00
N SER A 138 2.31 -33.67 -4.42
CA SER A 138 2.91 -33.44 -3.10
C SER A 138 3.85 -32.24 -3.15
N ASN A 139 3.85 -31.46 -2.08
CA ASN A 139 4.79 -30.38 -1.86
C ASN A 139 5.27 -30.39 -0.41
N VAL A 140 6.46 -29.86 -0.19
CA VAL A 140 7.04 -29.71 1.15
C VAL A 140 7.51 -28.28 1.30
N VAL A 141 7.49 -27.78 2.53
CA VAL A 141 8.15 -26.51 2.83
C VAL A 141 9.62 -26.81 3.04
N GLU A 142 10.49 -26.25 2.20
CA GLU A 142 11.94 -26.42 2.30
C GLU A 142 12.58 -25.10 2.75
N ALA A 143 13.48 -25.16 3.74
CA ALA A 143 14.40 -24.07 4.04
C ALA A 143 15.74 -24.39 3.40
N THR A 144 16.24 -23.47 2.60
CA THR A 144 17.61 -23.51 2.10
C THR A 144 18.51 -22.86 3.15
N GLN A 145 19.44 -23.62 3.72
CA GLN A 145 20.45 -23.09 4.63
C GLN A 145 21.51 -22.28 3.86
N ALA A 146 22.34 -21.54 4.59
CA ALA A 146 23.38 -20.69 4.03
C ALA A 146 24.44 -21.48 3.22
N ASP A 147 24.58 -22.78 3.47
CA ASP A 147 25.46 -23.70 2.75
C ASP A 147 24.79 -24.33 1.50
N GLY A 148 23.54 -23.97 1.20
CA GLY A 148 22.77 -24.50 0.08
C GLY A 148 22.04 -25.82 0.36
N THR A 149 22.18 -26.39 1.56
CA THR A 149 21.43 -27.60 1.94
C THR A 149 19.95 -27.28 2.11
N ARG A 150 19.08 -28.18 1.64
CA ARG A 150 17.63 -28.06 1.80
C ARG A 150 17.17 -28.95 2.94
N GLN A 151 16.52 -28.34 3.92
CA GLN A 151 15.89 -29.06 5.01
C GLN A 151 14.38 -28.99 4.84
N VAL A 152 13.69 -30.13 4.95
CA VAL A 152 12.23 -30.16 5.04
C VAL A 152 11.83 -29.51 6.37
N VAL A 153 11.20 -28.35 6.27
CA VAL A 153 10.69 -27.54 7.38
C VAL A 153 9.31 -28.00 7.78
N PHE A 154 8.50 -28.45 6.82
CA PHE A 154 7.11 -28.81 7.08
C PHE A 154 6.66 -29.98 6.21
N GLN A 155 6.15 -31.04 6.84
CA GLN A 155 5.36 -32.06 6.16
C GLN A 155 3.94 -31.53 5.93
N THR A 156 3.45 -31.59 4.70
CA THR A 156 2.16 -31.01 4.35
C THR A 156 1.10 -32.10 4.18
N ALA A 157 -0.18 -31.71 4.07
CA ALA A 157 -1.24 -32.66 3.78
C ALA A 157 -1.01 -33.34 2.42
N ASP A 158 -1.46 -34.59 2.26
CA ASP A 158 -1.42 -35.26 0.96
C ASP A 158 -2.32 -34.53 -0.06
N PRO A 159 -1.93 -34.51 -1.36
CA PRO A 159 -2.73 -33.89 -2.41
C PRO A 159 -4.09 -34.58 -2.60
N GLY A 160 -5.03 -33.87 -3.21
CA GLY A 160 -6.39 -34.38 -3.46
C GLY A 160 -7.26 -34.35 -2.20
N PHE A 161 -8.04 -35.41 -1.96
CA PHE A 161 -9.09 -35.44 -0.92
C PHE A 161 -8.58 -35.04 0.48
N ALA A 162 -7.36 -35.42 0.87
CA ALA A 162 -6.83 -35.06 2.18
C ALA A 162 -6.64 -33.54 2.34
N THR A 163 -6.17 -32.84 1.31
CA THR A 163 -6.05 -31.38 1.31
C THR A 163 -7.43 -30.72 1.27
N ASP A 164 -8.34 -31.22 0.42
CA ASP A 164 -9.68 -30.69 0.27
C ASP A 164 -10.48 -30.78 1.58
N ASP A 165 -10.45 -31.95 2.23
CA ASP A 165 -11.13 -32.18 3.50
C ASP A 165 -10.54 -31.31 4.61
N ALA A 166 -9.20 -31.22 4.71
CA ALA A 166 -8.54 -30.39 5.72
C ALA A 166 -8.84 -28.90 5.55
N MET A 167 -8.91 -28.38 4.31
CA MET A 167 -9.28 -26.99 4.05
C MET A 167 -10.75 -26.71 4.36
N ARG A 168 -11.64 -27.64 4.01
CA ARG A 168 -13.07 -27.54 4.35
C ARG A 168 -13.27 -27.50 5.86
N ASP A 169 -12.58 -28.37 6.59
CA ASP A 169 -12.65 -28.44 8.05
C ASP A 169 -12.08 -27.17 8.70
N LEU A 170 -10.94 -26.67 8.22
CA LEU A 170 -10.33 -25.42 8.70
C LEU A 170 -11.28 -24.22 8.52
N VAL A 171 -11.88 -24.07 7.33
CA VAL A 171 -12.81 -22.99 7.03
C VAL A 171 -14.10 -23.13 7.86
N ALA A 172 -14.64 -24.34 7.99
CA ALA A 172 -15.82 -24.60 8.79
C ALA A 172 -15.58 -24.31 10.28
N TRP A 173 -14.44 -24.76 10.82
CA TRP A 173 -14.03 -24.46 12.19
C TRP A 173 -13.91 -22.94 12.40
N TYR A 174 -13.17 -22.23 11.55
CA TYR A 174 -12.98 -20.79 11.72
C TYR A 174 -14.32 -20.05 11.73
N ASN A 175 -15.24 -20.42 10.84
CA ASN A 175 -16.56 -19.80 10.77
C ASN A 175 -17.50 -20.21 11.89
N SER A 176 -17.34 -21.36 12.54
CA SER A 176 -18.20 -21.83 13.64
C SER A 176 -17.71 -21.42 15.02
N ASP A 177 -16.39 -21.31 15.22
CA ASP A 177 -15.85 -21.00 16.54
C ASP A 177 -16.17 -19.56 16.97
N ARG A 178 -16.76 -19.45 18.16
CA ARG A 178 -17.10 -18.19 18.83
C ARG A 178 -16.51 -18.10 20.22
N THR A 179 -15.80 -19.14 20.66
CA THR A 179 -15.33 -19.30 22.03
C THR A 179 -13.88 -18.86 22.18
N SER A 180 -13.04 -19.15 21.19
CA SER A 180 -11.63 -18.77 21.24
C SER A 180 -11.46 -17.26 20.98
N PRO A 181 -10.50 -16.59 21.64
CA PRO A 181 -10.23 -15.18 21.39
C PRO A 181 -9.92 -14.90 19.90
N PRO A 182 -10.43 -13.79 19.33
CA PRO A 182 -10.28 -13.47 17.91
C PRO A 182 -8.87 -13.63 17.34
N ILE A 183 -7.87 -13.03 17.98
CA ILE A 183 -6.50 -13.07 17.46
C ILE A 183 -5.86 -14.47 17.58
N ILE A 184 -6.29 -15.26 18.57
CA ILE A 184 -5.86 -16.66 18.72
C ILE A 184 -6.44 -17.49 17.56
N ARG A 185 -7.71 -17.26 17.19
CA ARG A 185 -8.32 -17.89 15.99
C ARG A 185 -7.55 -17.55 14.73
N VAL A 186 -7.10 -16.29 14.57
CA VAL A 186 -6.26 -15.89 13.43
C VAL A 186 -4.92 -16.64 13.45
N ALA A 187 -4.22 -16.65 14.58
CA ALA A 187 -2.93 -17.32 14.70
C ALA A 187 -3.05 -18.83 14.36
N ILE A 188 -4.06 -19.51 14.90
CA ILE A 188 -4.29 -20.94 14.62
C ILE A 188 -4.67 -21.16 13.16
N PHE A 189 -5.54 -20.32 12.60
CA PHE A 189 -5.90 -20.43 11.18
C PHE A 189 -4.67 -20.34 10.27
N VAL A 190 -3.76 -19.39 10.54
CA VAL A 190 -2.52 -19.22 9.77
C VAL A 190 -1.60 -20.43 9.93
N TYR A 191 -1.48 -20.97 11.14
CA TYR A 191 -0.70 -22.18 11.41
C TYR A 191 -1.24 -23.40 10.66
N ASP A 192 -2.54 -23.66 10.76
CA ASP A 192 -3.18 -24.81 10.12
C ASP A 192 -3.17 -24.65 8.60
N PHE A 193 -3.39 -23.44 8.07
CA PHE A 193 -3.27 -23.18 6.64
C PHE A 193 -1.87 -23.48 6.10
N LEU A 194 -0.82 -23.00 6.80
CA LEU A 194 0.56 -23.31 6.46
C LEU A 194 0.86 -24.81 6.62
N SER A 195 0.21 -25.46 7.57
CA SER A 195 0.35 -26.87 7.84
C SER A 195 -0.25 -27.79 6.78
N ILE A 196 -1.41 -27.41 6.27
CA ILE A 196 -2.09 -28.09 5.16
C ILE A 196 -1.30 -27.82 3.87
N HIS A 197 -0.86 -26.58 3.69
CA HIS A 197 -0.14 -26.09 2.52
C HIS A 197 -0.90 -26.42 1.22
N PRO A 198 -2.12 -25.86 1.06
CA PRO A 198 -3.13 -26.40 0.14
C PRO A 198 -2.86 -26.11 -1.33
N PHE A 199 -2.07 -25.09 -1.67
CA PHE A 199 -1.74 -24.73 -3.05
C PHE A 199 -0.38 -25.29 -3.46
N GLN A 200 -0.10 -25.41 -4.77
CA GLN A 200 1.18 -25.93 -5.24
C GLN A 200 2.35 -25.00 -4.89
N ASP A 201 2.15 -23.69 -5.01
CA ASP A 201 3.06 -22.62 -4.60
C ASP A 201 2.24 -21.45 -4.02
N GLY A 202 2.89 -20.44 -3.43
CA GLY A 202 2.25 -19.21 -2.96
C GLY A 202 1.65 -19.28 -1.55
N ASN A 203 1.71 -20.43 -0.88
CA ASN A 203 1.12 -20.62 0.45
C ASN A 203 1.68 -19.67 1.51
N GLY A 204 3.01 -19.45 1.55
CA GLY A 204 3.62 -18.52 2.51
C GLY A 204 3.13 -17.08 2.32
N ARG A 205 3.08 -16.62 1.07
CA ARG A 205 2.56 -15.29 0.71
C ARG A 205 1.07 -15.17 1.04
N LEU A 206 0.28 -16.16 0.66
CA LEU A 206 -1.16 -16.15 0.92
C LEU A 206 -1.48 -16.24 2.40
N SER A 207 -0.73 -16.99 3.21
CA SER A 207 -0.99 -17.10 4.65
C SER A 207 -0.82 -15.76 5.38
N ARG A 208 0.17 -14.95 4.97
CA ARG A 208 0.40 -13.60 5.50
C ARG A 208 -0.70 -12.63 5.06
N LEU A 209 -1.14 -12.70 3.81
CA LEU A 209 -2.31 -11.96 3.32
C LEU A 209 -3.60 -12.36 4.06
N LEU A 210 -3.81 -13.65 4.31
CA LEU A 210 -4.94 -14.17 5.07
C LEU A 210 -4.87 -13.70 6.53
N ALA A 211 -3.68 -13.68 7.16
CA ALA A 211 -3.52 -13.11 8.50
C ALA A 211 -4.06 -11.66 8.56
N THR A 212 -3.66 -10.82 7.60
CA THR A 212 -4.15 -9.44 7.46
C THR A 212 -5.66 -9.38 7.23
N LEU A 213 -6.21 -10.18 6.32
CA LEU A 213 -7.65 -10.24 6.05
C LEU A 213 -8.45 -10.61 7.32
N LEU A 214 -8.02 -11.66 8.02
CA LEU A 214 -8.70 -12.15 9.21
C LEU A 214 -8.61 -11.13 10.36
N MET A 215 -7.45 -10.49 10.56
CA MET A 215 -7.30 -9.41 11.52
C MET A 215 -8.22 -8.23 11.22
N LEU A 216 -8.33 -7.82 9.95
CA LEU A 216 -9.21 -6.73 9.53
C LEU A 216 -10.68 -7.06 9.78
N ARG A 217 -11.13 -8.27 9.45
CA ARG A 217 -12.50 -8.72 9.72
C ARG A 217 -12.82 -8.76 11.23
N GLN A 218 -11.82 -9.01 12.07
CA GLN A 218 -11.97 -8.99 13.52
C GLN A 218 -11.80 -7.59 14.15
N GLY A 219 -11.62 -6.54 13.35
CA GLY A 219 -11.58 -5.15 13.82
C GLY A 219 -10.19 -4.63 14.20
N TYR A 220 -9.12 -5.39 13.95
CA TYR A 220 -7.74 -4.93 14.16
C TYR A 220 -7.27 -4.06 12.98
N SER A 221 -7.97 -2.94 12.71
CA SER A 221 -7.75 -2.10 11.53
C SER A 221 -6.36 -1.47 11.46
N TRP A 222 -5.67 -1.35 12.59
CA TRP A 222 -4.31 -0.84 12.71
C TRP A 222 -3.28 -1.64 11.92
N ILE A 223 -3.57 -2.90 11.60
CA ILE A 223 -2.66 -3.78 10.84
C ILE A 223 -2.30 -3.21 9.47
N GLN A 224 -3.17 -2.37 8.88
CA GLN A 224 -2.93 -1.71 7.58
C GLN A 224 -1.82 -0.65 7.60
N TYR A 225 -1.40 -0.21 8.78
CA TYR A 225 -0.44 0.89 8.95
C TYR A 225 0.94 0.40 9.39
N VAL A 226 1.12 -0.91 9.45
CA VAL A 226 2.37 -1.58 9.81
C VAL A 226 2.64 -2.70 8.82
N SER A 227 3.89 -3.17 8.80
CA SER A 227 4.26 -4.34 8.01
C SER A 227 4.50 -5.53 8.92
N PHE A 228 3.51 -6.42 9.00
CA PHE A 228 3.62 -7.67 9.75
C PHE A 228 4.66 -8.60 9.11
N GLU A 229 4.72 -8.58 7.78
CA GLU A 229 5.64 -9.38 6.98
C GLU A 229 7.08 -8.95 7.18
N HIS A 230 7.36 -7.65 7.34
CA HIS A 230 8.70 -7.18 7.66
C HIS A 230 9.17 -7.61 9.06
N GLU A 231 8.26 -7.64 10.03
CA GLU A 231 8.56 -8.17 11.36
C GLU A 231 8.93 -9.67 11.28
N ILE A 232 8.15 -10.45 10.51
CA ILE A 232 8.46 -11.86 10.26
C ILE A 232 9.78 -12.02 9.50
N GLU A 233 10.04 -11.20 8.47
CA GLU A 233 11.26 -11.22 7.67
C GLU A 233 12.50 -11.06 8.56
N SER A 234 12.50 -10.06 9.46
CA SER A 234 13.60 -9.82 10.39
C SER A 234 13.86 -10.99 11.36
N ARG A 235 12.84 -11.83 11.59
CA ARG A 235 12.87 -13.00 12.48
C ARG A 235 12.63 -14.30 11.73
N LYS A 236 12.96 -14.36 10.43
CA LYS A 236 12.70 -15.50 9.53
C LYS A 236 13.23 -16.83 10.07
N GLY A 237 14.39 -16.83 10.71
CA GLY A 237 14.95 -18.03 11.34
C GLY A 237 14.10 -18.55 12.50
N GLU A 238 13.67 -17.66 13.39
CA GLU A 238 12.77 -18.00 14.51
C GLU A 238 11.41 -18.47 13.99
N TYR A 239 10.86 -17.76 13.00
CA TYR A 239 9.58 -18.10 12.35
C TYR A 239 9.54 -19.56 11.89
N TYR A 240 10.52 -20.01 11.11
CA TYR A 240 10.57 -21.39 10.65
C TYR A 240 10.90 -22.38 11.76
N ALA A 241 11.75 -22.01 12.73
CA ALA A 241 12.07 -22.86 13.87
C ALA A 241 10.83 -23.17 14.73
N VAL A 242 10.00 -22.16 14.98
CA VAL A 242 8.76 -22.30 15.75
C VAL A 242 7.72 -23.14 15.01
N LEU A 243 7.56 -22.93 13.70
CA LEU A 243 6.69 -23.77 12.87
C LEU A 243 7.12 -25.25 12.93
N MET A 244 8.41 -25.53 12.72
CA MET A 244 9.00 -26.86 12.84
C MET A 244 8.77 -27.46 14.23
N GLN A 245 8.98 -26.68 15.29
CA GLN A 245 8.83 -27.14 16.67
C GLN A 245 7.41 -27.64 16.93
N CYS A 246 6.39 -26.86 16.56
CA CYS A 246 4.99 -27.21 16.81
C CYS A 246 4.60 -28.48 16.05
N GLN A 247 5.06 -28.63 14.79
CA GLN A 247 4.70 -29.79 13.96
C GLN A 247 5.21 -31.14 14.50
N ARG A 248 6.30 -31.16 15.28
CA ARG A 248 6.92 -32.41 15.77
C ARG A 248 5.97 -33.34 16.52
N GLN A 249 4.86 -32.83 17.04
CA GLN A 249 3.88 -33.56 17.83
C GLN A 249 2.62 -33.95 17.04
N ARG A 250 2.62 -33.89 15.71
CA ARG A 250 1.46 -34.25 14.88
C ARG A 250 1.09 -35.75 15.01
N PRO A 251 -0.19 -36.11 15.24
CA PRO A 251 -1.33 -35.23 15.50
C PRO A 251 -1.41 -34.78 16.97
N GLY A 252 -1.92 -33.56 17.20
CA GLY A 252 -2.06 -32.99 18.55
C GLY A 252 -0.95 -31.99 18.88
N GLU A 253 -0.54 -31.22 17.87
CA GLU A 253 0.50 -30.21 17.96
C GLU A 253 0.22 -29.21 19.08
N ASP A 254 1.22 -29.01 19.96
CA ASP A 254 1.23 -27.87 20.87
C ASP A 254 1.69 -26.62 20.11
N VAL A 255 0.76 -25.69 19.89
CA VAL A 255 1.01 -24.43 19.16
C VAL A 255 1.36 -23.27 20.08
N TYR A 256 1.63 -23.50 21.37
CA TYR A 256 1.97 -22.43 22.31
C TYR A 256 3.13 -21.57 21.82
N ALA A 257 4.19 -22.18 21.29
CA ALA A 257 5.35 -21.46 20.74
C ALA A 257 4.96 -20.60 19.53
N TRP A 258 4.12 -21.12 18.63
CA TRP A 258 3.61 -20.39 17.47
C TRP A 258 2.74 -19.20 17.87
N VAL A 259 1.77 -19.41 18.75
CA VAL A 259 0.87 -18.35 19.21
C VAL A 259 1.68 -17.26 19.92
N THR A 260 2.62 -17.65 20.79
CA THR A 260 3.51 -16.71 21.47
C THR A 260 4.36 -15.91 20.47
N PHE A 261 4.97 -16.57 19.48
CA PHE A 261 5.73 -15.88 18.42
C PHE A 261 4.85 -14.87 17.67
N PHE A 262 3.66 -15.29 17.26
CA PHE A 262 2.70 -14.46 16.52
C PHE A 262 2.28 -13.23 17.33
N LEU A 263 1.90 -13.39 18.60
CA LEU A 263 1.52 -12.26 19.47
C LEU A 263 2.71 -11.34 19.78
N ASN A 264 3.94 -11.87 19.90
CA ASN A 264 5.13 -11.04 20.06
C ASN A 264 5.42 -10.19 18.82
N CYS A 265 5.24 -10.73 17.60
CA CYS A 265 5.25 -9.93 16.37
C CYS A 265 4.26 -8.78 16.44
N LEU A 266 3.01 -9.06 16.79
CA LEU A 266 1.97 -8.03 16.88
C LEU A 266 2.29 -6.96 17.93
N SER A 267 2.76 -7.38 19.10
CA SER A 267 3.13 -6.46 20.18
C SER A 267 4.28 -5.54 19.76
N ASN A 268 5.30 -6.06 19.07
CA ASN A 268 6.42 -5.26 18.59
C ASN A 268 5.99 -4.24 17.54
N ILE A 269 5.18 -4.64 16.55
CA ILE A 269 4.72 -3.69 15.52
C ILE A 269 3.73 -2.66 16.07
N GLN A 270 2.94 -2.99 17.11
CA GLN A 270 2.12 -2.00 17.83
C GLN A 270 2.99 -0.94 18.50
N GLN A 271 4.07 -1.35 19.17
CA GLN A 271 5.02 -0.41 19.78
C GLN A 271 5.68 0.49 18.73
N GLN A 272 6.18 -0.09 17.64
CA GLN A 272 6.79 0.67 16.54
C GLN A 272 5.81 1.68 15.93
N LEU A 273 4.54 1.31 15.80
CA LEU A 273 3.49 2.21 15.30
C LEU A 273 3.27 3.39 16.26
N MET A 274 3.22 3.14 17.57
CA MET A 274 3.11 4.19 18.57
C MET A 274 4.29 5.15 18.55
N ASP A 275 5.51 4.62 18.45
CA ASP A 275 6.73 5.43 18.41
C ASP A 275 6.73 6.34 17.16
N LYS A 276 6.30 5.82 16.00
CA LYS A 276 6.13 6.60 14.76
C LYS A 276 5.05 7.67 14.89
N LEU A 277 3.92 7.36 15.51
CA LEU A 277 2.83 8.31 15.71
C LEU A 277 3.22 9.43 16.68
N GLN A 278 3.93 9.11 17.75
CA GLN A 278 4.47 10.11 18.67
C GLN A 278 5.45 11.05 17.97
N THR A 279 6.35 10.51 17.15
CA THR A 279 7.31 11.29 16.35
C THR A 279 6.58 12.19 15.34
N SER A 280 5.56 11.65 14.65
CA SER A 280 4.71 12.40 13.70
C SER A 280 3.90 13.52 14.38
N SER A 281 3.37 13.28 15.58
CA SER A 281 2.66 14.29 16.35
C SER A 281 3.57 15.44 16.79
N ASN A 282 4.86 15.19 17.02
CA ASN A 282 5.84 16.22 17.32
C ASN A 282 6.12 17.16 16.12
N LEU A 283 5.91 16.71 14.87
CA LEU A 283 6.00 17.56 13.66
C LEU A 283 4.84 18.56 13.56
N SER A 284 3.66 18.23 14.07
CA SER A 284 2.47 19.12 14.03
C SER A 284 2.55 20.31 15.00
N LYS A 285 3.53 20.34 15.91
CA LYS A 285 3.79 21.40 16.91
C LYS A 285 4.99 22.28 16.53
N ILE A 286 5.18 22.57 15.26
CA ILE A 286 6.29 23.38 14.76
C ILE A 286 5.77 24.81 14.54
N SER A 287 6.34 25.78 15.25
CA SER A 287 6.06 27.22 15.10
C SER A 287 6.42 27.74 13.69
N PRO A 288 5.89 28.89 13.24
CA PRO A 288 6.19 29.44 11.92
C PRO A 288 7.68 29.63 11.62
N ARG A 289 8.49 29.94 12.65
CA ARG A 289 9.96 30.08 12.52
C ARG A 289 10.66 28.73 12.40
N GLU A 290 10.23 27.75 13.19
CA GLU A 290 10.72 26.38 13.10
C GLU A 290 10.40 25.79 11.71
N LYS A 291 9.20 26.03 11.17
CA LYS A 291 8.81 25.56 9.83
C LYS A 291 9.69 26.14 8.73
N LYS A 292 10.07 27.42 8.83
CA LYS A 292 11.02 28.05 7.89
C LYS A 292 12.40 27.40 7.92
N ILE A 293 12.92 27.12 9.12
CA ILE A 293 14.21 26.44 9.29
C ILE A 293 14.15 25.01 8.75
N TYR A 294 13.11 24.26 9.09
CA TYR A 294 12.90 22.89 8.59
C TYR A 294 12.83 22.86 7.06
N THR A 295 12.00 23.70 6.45
CA THR A 295 11.85 23.80 4.98
C THR A 295 13.17 24.20 4.31
N PHE A 296 13.97 25.06 4.95
CA PHE A 296 15.27 25.44 4.42
C PHE A 296 16.24 24.25 4.40
N ILE A 297 16.32 23.48 5.49
CA ILE A 297 17.20 22.29 5.60
C ILE A 297 16.73 21.18 4.67
N GLU A 298 15.42 21.02 4.49
CA GLU A 298 14.83 20.08 3.53
C GLU A 298 15.33 20.35 2.10
N ASN A 299 15.36 21.62 1.72
CA ASN A 299 15.82 22.05 0.38
C ASN A 299 17.35 22.18 0.28
N HIS A 300 18.07 22.19 1.41
CA HIS A 300 19.53 22.30 1.46
C HIS A 300 20.13 21.28 2.44
N PRO A 301 20.09 19.97 2.13
CA PRO A 301 20.64 18.93 3.00
C PRO A 301 22.15 19.15 3.24
N GLY A 302 22.59 19.03 4.49
CA GLY A 302 23.99 19.22 4.86
C GLY A 302 24.39 20.69 5.09
N CYS A 303 23.41 21.59 5.21
CA CYS A 303 23.69 22.99 5.55
C CYS A 303 24.14 23.17 7.01
N GLN A 304 24.90 24.24 7.24
CA GLN A 304 25.41 24.64 8.54
C GLN A 304 24.55 25.72 9.20
N SER A 305 24.61 25.81 10.53
CA SER A 305 23.84 26.83 11.29
C SER A 305 24.10 28.28 10.85
N GLY A 306 25.29 28.59 10.33
CA GLY A 306 25.64 29.92 9.80
C GLY A 306 24.88 30.24 8.51
N GLU A 307 24.85 29.29 7.57
CA GLU A 307 24.15 29.43 6.29
C GLU A 307 22.64 29.62 6.49
N ILE A 308 22.06 28.86 7.44
CA ILE A 308 20.65 28.98 7.81
C ILE A 308 20.37 30.38 8.39
N SER A 309 21.27 30.89 9.24
CA SER A 309 21.15 32.20 9.88
C SER A 309 21.17 33.34 8.86
N GLU A 310 22.14 33.32 7.95
CA GLU A 310 22.27 34.35 6.90
C GLU A 310 21.12 34.31 5.90
N LYS A 311 20.72 33.11 5.45
CA LYS A 311 19.70 32.98 4.40
C LYS A 311 18.28 33.23 4.88
N LEU A 312 17.98 32.95 6.15
CA LEU A 312 16.65 33.17 6.72
C LEU A 312 16.52 34.48 7.50
N ASP A 313 17.59 35.27 7.61
CA ASP A 313 17.67 36.47 8.43
C ASP A 313 17.22 36.23 9.89
N ILE A 314 17.68 35.11 10.46
CA ILE A 314 17.40 34.72 11.84
C ILE A 314 18.71 34.80 12.63
N PRO A 315 18.77 35.46 13.79
CA PRO A 315 19.99 35.52 14.59
C PRO A 315 20.56 34.13 14.91
N LEU A 316 21.86 33.93 14.67
CA LEU A 316 22.56 32.66 14.84
C LEU A 316 22.32 31.97 16.21
N PRO A 317 22.27 32.69 17.36
CA PRO A 317 21.94 32.08 18.64
C PRO A 317 20.54 31.44 18.67
N THR A 318 19.58 32.06 17.99
CA THR A 318 18.20 31.57 17.89
C THR A 318 18.13 30.34 16.98
N VAL A 319 18.84 30.36 15.85
CA VAL A 319 18.95 29.20 14.96
C VAL A 319 19.55 28.01 15.70
N LYS A 320 20.66 28.19 16.41
CA LYS A 320 21.29 27.09 17.17
C LYS A 320 20.39 26.50 18.24
N ARG A 321 19.63 27.33 18.96
CA ARG A 321 18.64 26.85 19.95
C ARG A 321 17.55 26.01 19.27
N ILE A 322 16.96 26.52 18.19
CA ILE A 322 15.91 25.81 17.45
C ILE A 322 16.42 24.49 16.86
N LEU A 323 17.61 24.49 16.26
CA LEU A 323 18.21 23.26 15.72
C LEU A 323 18.44 22.20 16.80
N MET A 324 18.87 22.62 18.00
CA MET A 324 19.05 21.73 19.13
C MET A 324 17.73 21.09 19.57
N GLU A 325 16.68 21.90 19.73
CA GLU A 325 15.33 21.43 20.09
C GLU A 325 14.74 20.51 19.01
N MET A 326 14.98 20.80 17.72
CA MET A 326 14.53 19.96 16.61
C MET A 326 15.26 18.63 16.50
N VAL A 327 16.56 18.59 16.82
CA VAL A 327 17.34 17.35 16.87
C VAL A 327 16.90 16.50 18.05
N GLU A 328 16.65 17.11 19.22
CA GLU A 328 16.10 16.42 20.39
C GLU A 328 14.71 15.83 20.10
N ARG A 329 13.88 16.54 19.32
CA ARG A 329 12.56 16.10 18.86
C ARG A 329 12.59 15.11 17.69
N LYS A 330 13.76 14.69 17.21
CA LYS A 330 13.93 13.81 16.03
C LYS A 330 13.22 14.34 14.78
N LEU A 331 13.40 15.63 14.50
CA LEU A 331 12.95 16.28 13.26
C LEU A 331 14.10 16.47 12.28
N LEU A 332 15.31 16.62 12.83
CA LEU A 332 16.55 16.85 12.11
C LEU A 332 17.61 15.87 12.61
N VAL A 333 18.51 15.47 11.73
CA VAL A 333 19.70 14.70 12.07
C VAL A 333 20.90 15.65 12.05
N LYS A 334 21.66 15.65 13.15
CA LYS A 334 22.92 16.39 13.27
C LYS A 334 24.08 15.50 12.88
N HIS A 335 24.92 16.00 11.97
CA HIS A 335 26.14 15.33 11.51
C HIS A 335 27.38 16.15 11.88
N GLY A 336 28.50 15.46 12.10
CA GLY A 336 29.80 16.10 12.35
C GLY A 336 30.01 16.68 13.76
N ILE A 337 31.23 17.15 14.02
CA ILE A 337 31.67 17.70 15.33
C ILE A 337 32.35 19.07 15.11
N GLY A 338 32.10 20.02 16.01
CA GLY A 338 32.75 21.33 15.99
C GLY A 338 32.43 22.13 14.73
N LYS A 339 33.46 22.64 14.04
CA LYS A 339 33.32 23.44 12.81
C LYS A 339 32.70 22.67 11.62
N GLY A 340 32.65 21.34 11.66
CA GLY A 340 32.05 20.50 10.62
C GLY A 340 30.58 20.14 10.85
N THR A 341 29.91 20.76 11.84
CA THR A 341 28.53 20.42 12.19
C THR A 341 27.53 20.85 11.10
N ASN A 342 26.77 19.92 10.57
CA ASN A 342 25.72 20.16 9.58
C ASN A 342 24.43 19.37 9.87
N TYR A 343 23.34 19.72 9.17
CA TYR A 343 22.00 19.20 9.46
C TYR A 343 21.28 18.70 8.21
N THR A 344 20.51 17.63 8.36
CA THR A 344 19.57 17.13 7.33
C THR A 344 18.19 16.92 7.97
N VAL A 345 17.12 16.99 7.17
CA VAL A 345 15.80 16.55 7.64
C VAL A 345 15.75 15.05 7.77
N GLU A 346 14.97 14.57 8.74
CA GLU A 346 14.60 13.15 8.82
C GLU A 346 13.51 12.89 7.76
N THR A 347 13.84 12.12 6.73
CA THR A 347 13.09 12.05 5.46
C THR A 347 11.63 11.60 5.66
N LEU A 348 10.68 12.52 5.46
CA LEU A 348 9.25 12.22 5.29
C LEU A 348 8.85 12.60 3.85
N GLN A 349 8.44 11.62 3.05
CA GLN A 349 8.10 11.78 1.64
C GLN A 349 6.92 12.76 1.40
N LYS A 350 7.01 13.56 0.33
CA LYS A 350 6.11 14.66 -0.09
C LYS A 350 4.62 14.27 -0.21
N THR A 351 3.72 15.15 0.25
CA THR A 351 2.25 14.99 0.30
C THR A 351 1.59 15.14 -1.08
N LYS A 352 0.75 14.17 -1.49
CA LYS A 352 -0.14 14.23 -2.67
C LYS A 352 -1.60 14.47 -2.20
N GLN A 353 -2.37 15.32 -2.88
CA GLN A 353 -3.75 15.66 -2.53
C GLN A 353 -4.68 15.29 -3.71
N ASP A 354 -5.36 14.14 -3.64
CA ASP A 354 -6.29 13.70 -4.70
C ASP A 354 -7.58 14.57 -4.73
N LEU A 355 -7.56 15.65 -5.51
CA LEU A 355 -8.72 16.52 -5.80
C LEU A 355 -9.51 15.99 -7.01
N MET A 356 -10.78 16.36 -7.13
CA MET A 356 -11.69 15.83 -8.16
C MET A 356 -12.66 16.88 -8.73
N PHE A 357 -12.88 16.88 -10.05
CA PHE A 357 -13.94 17.65 -10.72
C PHE A 357 -14.63 16.83 -11.81
N THR A 358 -15.88 17.15 -12.16
CA THR A 358 -16.68 16.42 -13.16
C THR A 358 -17.22 17.37 -14.24
N LEU A 359 -17.10 16.98 -15.50
CA LEU A 359 -17.65 17.66 -16.67
C LEU A 359 -18.82 16.83 -17.22
N THR A 360 -19.95 17.48 -17.46
CA THR A 360 -21.23 16.88 -17.84
C THR A 360 -21.64 17.32 -19.26
N PRO A 361 -22.68 16.72 -19.87
CA PRO A 361 -23.16 17.14 -21.19
C PRO A 361 -23.54 18.62 -21.28
N THR A 362 -24.01 19.21 -20.17
CA THR A 362 -24.42 20.62 -20.05
C THR A 362 -23.32 21.56 -19.55
N ASN A 363 -22.33 21.04 -18.80
CA ASN A 363 -21.17 21.80 -18.32
C ASN A 363 -19.86 21.11 -18.74
N ARG A 364 -19.35 21.51 -19.91
CA ARG A 364 -18.22 20.85 -20.57
C ARG A 364 -16.85 21.46 -20.28
N ARG A 365 -16.75 22.45 -19.40
CA ARG A 365 -15.53 23.26 -19.20
C ARG A 365 -15.19 23.44 -17.72
N GLN A 366 -13.91 23.24 -17.38
CA GLN A 366 -13.34 23.59 -16.07
C GLN A 366 -12.15 24.53 -16.27
N GLU A 367 -12.06 25.55 -15.41
CA GLU A 367 -10.97 26.53 -15.44
C GLU A 367 -10.11 26.44 -14.18
N PHE A 368 -8.82 26.73 -14.35
CA PHE A 368 -7.83 26.85 -13.30
C PHE A 368 -6.96 28.07 -13.54
N LEU A 369 -6.42 28.64 -12.46
CA LEU A 369 -5.44 29.72 -12.51
C LEU A 369 -4.15 29.23 -11.85
N LEU A 370 -3.08 29.14 -12.64
CA LEU A 370 -1.74 28.89 -12.13
C LEU A 370 -1.09 30.23 -11.81
N MET A 371 -0.70 30.45 -10.54
CA MET A 371 -0.30 31.76 -10.05
C MET A 371 1.20 32.02 -10.14
N ASN A 372 2.02 30.97 -10.22
CA ASN A 372 3.48 31.07 -10.24
C ASN A 372 4.11 29.83 -10.90
N SER A 373 5.45 29.83 -11.02
CA SER A 373 6.22 28.77 -11.70
C SER A 373 6.23 27.41 -11.00
N ILE A 374 5.87 27.36 -9.72
CA ILE A 374 5.74 26.10 -8.97
C ILE A 374 4.30 25.57 -8.97
N SER A 375 3.35 26.34 -9.50
CA SER A 375 1.95 25.93 -9.62
C SER A 375 1.80 24.87 -10.70
N LEU A 376 1.19 23.75 -10.36
CA LEU A 376 0.97 22.63 -11.29
C LEU A 376 -0.37 21.95 -11.02
N ILE A 377 -0.95 21.39 -12.07
CA ILE A 377 -2.10 20.49 -12.01
C ILE A 377 -1.67 19.18 -12.65
N GLU A 378 -1.76 18.08 -11.89
CA GLU A 378 -1.44 16.75 -12.38
C GLU A 378 -2.70 15.90 -12.44
N ILE A 379 -3.27 15.74 -13.63
CA ILE A 379 -4.41 14.84 -13.83
C ILE A 379 -3.89 13.40 -13.78
N LYS A 380 -4.25 12.67 -12.73
CA LYS A 380 -3.84 11.29 -12.49
C LYS A 380 -4.76 10.26 -13.12
N LYS A 381 -6.06 10.56 -13.14
CA LYS A 381 -7.09 9.61 -13.53
C LYS A 381 -8.26 10.32 -14.18
N ILE A 382 -8.81 9.70 -15.22
CA ILE A 382 -10.05 10.17 -15.83
C ILE A 382 -11.06 9.02 -15.79
N LEU A 383 -12.21 9.28 -15.20
CA LEU A 383 -13.30 8.33 -15.03
C LEU A 383 -14.40 8.72 -15.99
N LEU A 384 -14.84 7.79 -16.83
CA LEU A 384 -16.05 7.97 -17.62
C LEU A 384 -17.21 7.31 -16.88
N VAL A 385 -18.30 8.03 -16.70
CA VAL A 385 -19.51 7.50 -16.06
C VAL A 385 -20.62 7.48 -17.10
N PRO A 386 -21.01 6.31 -17.62
CA PRO A 386 -22.11 6.21 -18.57
C PRO A 386 -23.41 6.73 -17.95
N LEU A 387 -24.15 7.54 -18.70
CA LEU A 387 -25.46 8.08 -18.29
C LEU A 387 -26.63 7.15 -18.69
N PHE A 388 -26.31 5.90 -19.01
CA PHE A 388 -27.24 4.84 -19.41
C PHE A 388 -26.85 3.53 -18.70
N GLU A 389 -27.82 2.62 -18.55
CA GLU A 389 -27.56 1.30 -17.97
C GLU A 389 -26.79 0.41 -18.95
N TRP A 390 -25.87 -0.38 -18.42
CA TRP A 390 -25.09 -1.38 -19.18
C TRP A 390 -24.73 -2.55 -18.27
N LYS A 391 -24.54 -3.72 -18.86
CA LYS A 391 -24.20 -4.98 -18.16
C LYS A 391 -22.88 -5.57 -18.61
N ASP A 392 -22.39 -5.21 -19.79
CA ASP A 392 -21.09 -5.65 -20.29
C ASP A 392 -20.30 -4.53 -21.01
N PRO A 393 -18.98 -4.67 -21.17
CA PRO A 393 -18.15 -3.62 -21.76
C PRO A 393 -18.44 -3.26 -23.22
N SER A 394 -19.06 -4.15 -23.99
CA SER A 394 -19.38 -3.86 -25.39
C SER A 394 -20.49 -2.82 -25.53
N GLU A 395 -21.39 -2.76 -24.54
CA GLU A 395 -22.54 -1.87 -24.50
C GLU A 395 -22.14 -0.40 -24.28
N TRP A 396 -21.10 -0.11 -23.48
CA TRP A 396 -20.58 1.26 -23.34
C TRP A 396 -19.42 1.58 -24.27
N GLY A 397 -18.66 0.58 -24.71
CA GLY A 397 -17.53 0.77 -25.63
C GLY A 397 -17.96 1.32 -27.00
N THR A 398 -19.11 0.87 -27.49
CA THR A 398 -19.67 1.29 -28.80
C THR A 398 -20.09 2.77 -28.81
N PRO A 399 -20.90 3.27 -27.85
CA PRO A 399 -21.17 4.70 -27.71
C PRO A 399 -19.90 5.54 -27.59
N LEU A 400 -18.93 5.13 -26.76
CA LEU A 400 -17.67 5.86 -26.57
C LEU A 400 -16.87 6.00 -27.88
N ALA A 401 -16.76 4.91 -28.65
CA ALA A 401 -16.08 4.90 -29.94
C ALA A 401 -16.81 5.76 -30.98
N SER A 402 -18.15 5.68 -31.03
CA SER A 402 -18.96 6.44 -31.99
C SER A 402 -19.00 7.95 -31.72
N GLN A 403 -19.07 8.34 -30.44
CA GLN A 403 -19.10 9.73 -30.00
C GLN A 403 -17.71 10.37 -29.98
N ASN A 404 -16.64 9.60 -30.15
CA ASN A 404 -15.25 10.07 -30.17
C ASN A 404 -14.97 11.11 -29.06
N ILE A 405 -15.32 10.76 -27.82
CA ILE A 405 -15.23 11.66 -26.68
C ILE A 405 -13.76 11.84 -26.30
N GLY A 406 -13.37 13.07 -26.01
CA GLY A 406 -12.04 13.44 -25.56
C GLY A 406 -12.05 14.74 -24.78
N PHE A 407 -10.88 15.27 -24.50
CA PHE A 407 -10.73 16.61 -23.95
C PHE A 407 -9.58 17.35 -24.63
N LYS A 408 -9.65 18.67 -24.57
CA LYS A 408 -8.58 19.56 -25.00
C LYS A 408 -8.22 20.51 -23.87
N VAL A 409 -7.00 21.02 -23.92
CA VAL A 409 -6.48 21.97 -22.94
C VAL A 409 -6.07 23.25 -23.66
N THR A 410 -6.53 24.38 -23.15
CA THR A 410 -6.16 25.70 -23.65
C THR A 410 -5.55 26.51 -22.53
N CYS A 411 -4.38 27.10 -22.78
CA CYS A 411 -3.67 27.94 -21.83
C CYS A 411 -3.60 29.37 -22.36
N THR A 412 -4.01 30.35 -21.55
CA THR A 412 -3.96 31.78 -21.89
C THR A 412 -3.17 32.53 -20.82
N ASN A 413 -2.17 33.31 -21.22
CA ASN A 413 -1.42 34.17 -20.31
C ASN A 413 -2.12 35.51 -20.08
N ASN A 414 -1.62 36.31 -19.13
CA ASN A 414 -2.17 37.64 -18.83
C ASN A 414 -1.96 38.67 -19.97
N ALA A 415 -1.07 38.40 -20.92
CA ALA A 415 -0.83 39.25 -22.09
C ALA A 415 -1.74 38.92 -23.30
N GLY A 416 -2.66 37.96 -23.15
CA GLY A 416 -3.60 37.54 -24.21
C GLY A 416 -3.04 36.52 -25.21
N GLY A 417 -1.80 36.07 -25.05
CA GLY A 417 -1.24 34.93 -25.78
C GLY A 417 -1.95 33.64 -25.38
N THR A 418 -2.29 32.81 -26.36
CA THR A 418 -2.98 31.52 -26.12
C THR A 418 -2.21 30.37 -26.80
N ASN A 419 -2.16 29.22 -26.14
CA ASN A 419 -1.67 27.95 -26.68
C ASN A 419 -2.75 26.87 -26.49
N GLU A 420 -3.05 26.11 -27.54
CA GLU A 420 -4.06 25.05 -27.51
C GLU A 420 -3.38 23.71 -27.80
N PHE A 421 -3.57 22.74 -26.90
CA PHE A 421 -3.08 21.38 -27.07
C PHE A 421 -4.03 20.58 -27.96
N PRO A 422 -3.50 19.70 -28.82
CA PRO A 422 -4.34 18.84 -29.65
C PRO A 422 -5.28 17.98 -28.77
N PRO A 423 -6.55 17.79 -29.17
CA PRO A 423 -7.50 17.01 -28.40
C PRO A 423 -7.02 15.56 -28.16
N ARG A 424 -7.19 15.07 -26.93
CA ARG A 424 -6.92 13.68 -26.56
C ARG A 424 -8.23 12.91 -26.43
N PHE A 425 -8.43 11.93 -27.30
CA PHE A 425 -9.63 11.09 -27.33
C PHE A 425 -9.50 9.87 -26.43
N PHE A 426 -10.56 9.54 -25.68
CA PHE A 426 -10.55 8.48 -24.68
C PHE A 426 -10.55 7.06 -25.28
N VAL A 427 -11.06 6.89 -26.51
CA VAL A 427 -11.13 5.58 -27.19
C VAL A 427 -9.75 4.92 -27.30
N GLY A 428 -8.69 5.70 -27.50
CA GLY A 428 -7.31 5.20 -27.56
C GLY A 428 -6.62 5.03 -26.20
N LEU A 429 -7.30 5.40 -25.10
CA LEU A 429 -6.76 5.41 -23.73
C LEU A 429 -7.51 4.43 -22.81
N ILE A 430 -8.54 3.75 -23.30
CA ILE A 430 -9.32 2.75 -22.54
C ILE A 430 -9.11 1.37 -23.15
N SER A 431 -8.80 0.40 -22.30
CA SER A 431 -8.82 -1.00 -22.66
C SER A 431 -10.24 -1.55 -22.53
N LEU A 432 -10.83 -1.98 -23.65
CA LEU A 432 -12.16 -2.60 -23.73
C LEU A 432 -12.27 -3.94 -22.95
N TYR A 433 -11.15 -4.44 -22.43
CA TYR A 433 -11.07 -5.66 -21.62
C TYR A 433 -11.37 -5.45 -20.13
N HIS A 434 -11.50 -4.19 -19.67
CA HIS A 434 -11.87 -3.90 -18.29
C HIS A 434 -13.39 -3.78 -18.15
N PHE A 435 -13.94 -4.36 -17.07
CA PHE A 435 -15.38 -4.29 -16.79
C PHE A 435 -15.88 -2.86 -16.51
N LYS A 436 -15.00 -1.87 -16.27
CA LYS A 436 -15.37 -0.46 -16.00
C LYS A 436 -14.73 0.51 -17.01
N PRO A 437 -15.44 1.55 -17.46
CA PRO A 437 -14.91 2.58 -18.37
C PRO A 437 -14.00 3.59 -17.65
N VAL A 438 -12.84 3.12 -17.20
CA VAL A 438 -11.83 3.94 -16.51
C VAL A 438 -10.65 4.19 -17.45
N VAL A 439 -10.31 5.46 -17.65
CA VAL A 439 -9.07 5.88 -18.31
C VAL A 439 -7.99 5.99 -17.22
N THR A 440 -7.12 5.00 -17.16
CA THR A 440 -5.92 5.09 -16.32
C THR A 440 -4.82 5.74 -17.15
N LEU A 441 -4.41 6.96 -16.77
CA LEU A 441 -3.32 7.65 -17.45
C LEU A 441 -2.00 7.01 -17.02
N SER A 442 -1.23 6.50 -17.98
CA SER A 442 0.09 5.87 -17.75
C SER A 442 1.14 6.86 -17.22
N GLN A 443 0.95 8.14 -17.52
CA GLN A 443 1.64 9.26 -16.91
C GLN A 443 0.60 10.34 -16.59
N PRO A 444 0.64 10.96 -15.40
CA PRO A 444 -0.22 12.10 -15.11
C PRO A 444 -0.05 13.16 -16.18
N ILE A 445 -1.15 13.80 -16.57
CA ILE A 445 -1.06 14.96 -17.44
C ILE A 445 -0.69 16.14 -16.55
N THR A 446 0.60 16.42 -16.51
CA THR A 446 1.17 17.56 -15.81
C THR A 446 0.92 18.81 -16.65
N LEU A 447 0.12 19.71 -16.10
CA LEU A 447 -0.10 21.06 -16.57
C LEU A 447 0.69 21.97 -15.62
N SER A 448 1.98 22.10 -15.89
CA SER A 448 2.90 23.01 -15.19
C SER A 448 3.39 24.08 -16.15
N GLY A 449 3.87 25.21 -15.61
CA GLY A 449 4.51 26.26 -16.40
C GLY A 449 5.44 25.66 -17.47
N GLU A 450 6.47 24.93 -17.06
CA GLU A 450 7.50 24.37 -17.96
C GLU A 450 6.97 23.44 -19.06
N SER A 451 5.97 22.61 -18.76
CA SER A 451 5.36 21.69 -19.73
C SER A 451 4.47 22.36 -20.78
N ILE A 452 4.08 23.63 -20.56
CA ILE A 452 3.13 24.36 -21.42
C ILE A 452 3.83 25.12 -22.56
N TRP A 453 5.16 25.27 -22.52
CA TRP A 453 5.92 26.11 -23.43
C TRP A 453 6.51 25.34 -24.62
N GLU A 454 5.74 25.19 -25.71
CA GLU A 454 6.36 24.76 -26.98
C GLU A 454 6.35 25.80 -28.10
N ARG A 455 5.60 26.92 -28.05
CA ARG A 455 5.65 27.87 -29.20
C ARG A 455 5.25 29.34 -29.03
N SER A 456 4.70 29.84 -27.92
CA SER A 456 4.22 31.25 -27.94
C SER A 456 4.09 31.99 -26.60
N LEU A 457 4.31 31.34 -25.47
CA LEU A 457 4.13 31.96 -24.15
C LEU A 457 5.53 32.01 -23.46
N ARG A 458 5.86 33.07 -22.68
CA ARG A 458 7.15 33.17 -21.97
C ARG A 458 7.00 32.75 -20.51
N SER A 459 8.02 32.08 -19.97
CA SER A 459 8.09 31.46 -18.61
C SER A 459 7.73 32.37 -17.42
N ASN A 460 7.54 33.67 -17.63
CA ASN A 460 7.39 34.68 -16.59
C ASN A 460 6.01 35.37 -16.59
N GLU A 461 5.07 34.92 -17.44
CA GLU A 461 3.77 35.58 -17.64
C GLU A 461 2.65 34.84 -16.90
N TYR A 462 2.67 34.95 -15.56
CA TYR A 462 1.58 34.50 -14.67
C TYR A 462 0.63 35.67 -14.35
N PRO A 463 -0.64 35.40 -13.97
CA PRO A 463 -1.28 34.10 -13.88
C PRO A 463 -1.54 33.48 -15.26
N ILE A 464 -1.47 32.14 -15.33
CA ILE A 464 -1.82 31.37 -16.53
C ILE A 464 -3.21 30.78 -16.30
N LYS A 465 -4.15 31.13 -17.17
CA LYS A 465 -5.47 30.55 -17.19
C LYS A 465 -5.43 29.24 -17.98
N VAL A 466 -5.70 28.12 -17.31
CA VAL A 466 -5.78 26.79 -17.91
C VAL A 466 -7.24 26.38 -18.00
N VAL A 467 -7.67 25.98 -19.19
CA VAL A 467 -9.04 25.58 -19.49
C VAL A 467 -9.03 24.15 -19.99
N ILE A 468 -9.76 23.27 -19.33
CA ILE A 468 -10.00 21.89 -19.78
C ILE A 468 -11.42 21.82 -20.32
N GLU A 469 -11.58 21.40 -21.57
CA GLU A 469 -12.86 21.31 -22.26
C GLU A 469 -13.09 19.93 -22.87
N ILE A 470 -14.29 19.37 -22.70
CA ILE A 470 -14.68 18.11 -23.35
C ILE A 470 -15.07 18.34 -24.81
N VAL A 471 -14.52 17.50 -25.68
CA VAL A 471 -14.89 17.42 -27.10
C VAL A 471 -15.60 16.09 -27.35
N SER A 472 -16.68 16.11 -28.13
CA SER A 472 -17.41 14.91 -28.56
C SER A 472 -18.12 15.16 -29.89
N LYS A 473 -18.38 14.07 -30.62
CA LYS A 473 -19.18 14.02 -31.84
C LYS A 473 -20.61 13.63 -31.47
N GLY A 474 -21.53 14.60 -31.55
CA GLY A 474 -22.94 14.40 -31.17
C GLY A 474 -23.21 14.60 -29.69
N ASP A 475 -24.35 14.08 -29.22
CA ASP A 475 -24.76 14.20 -27.82
C ASP A 475 -23.93 13.30 -26.92
N MET A 476 -23.41 13.87 -25.84
CA MET A 476 -22.54 13.21 -24.88
C MET A 476 -23.38 12.33 -23.94
N THR A 477 -23.09 11.04 -23.89
CA THR A 477 -23.81 10.09 -23.02
C THR A 477 -23.00 9.65 -21.79
N PHE A 478 -21.97 10.42 -21.43
CA PHE A 478 -21.07 10.13 -20.31
C PHE A 478 -20.86 11.40 -19.49
N ASP A 479 -20.65 11.27 -18.18
CA ASP A 479 -19.93 12.27 -17.40
C ASP A 479 -18.43 11.94 -17.42
N VAL A 480 -17.58 12.97 -17.45
CA VAL A 480 -16.12 12.82 -17.43
C VAL A 480 -15.58 13.42 -16.15
N ARG A 481 -15.03 12.58 -15.28
CA ARG A 481 -14.50 12.99 -13.97
C ARG A 481 -12.98 12.90 -13.95
N PHE A 482 -12.33 13.99 -13.60
CA PHE A 482 -10.88 14.10 -13.51
C PHE A 482 -10.46 14.03 -12.05
N VAL A 483 -9.48 13.19 -11.73
CA VAL A 483 -8.78 13.15 -10.45
C VAL A 483 -7.41 13.76 -10.67
N TYR A 484 -7.05 14.74 -9.85
CA TYR A 484 -5.81 15.51 -10.04
C TYR A 484 -5.16 15.87 -8.70
N ASP A 485 -3.83 15.98 -8.70
CA ASP A 485 -3.13 16.77 -7.68
C ASP A 485 -3.04 18.22 -8.15
N ALA A 486 -3.07 19.15 -7.22
CA ALA A 486 -2.82 20.56 -7.52
C ALA A 486 -1.87 21.18 -6.50
N VAL A 487 -0.91 21.93 -7.00
CA VAL A 487 -0.17 22.92 -6.22
C VAL A 487 -0.68 24.27 -6.71
N ILE A 488 -1.66 24.83 -5.98
CA ILE A 488 -2.27 26.13 -6.28
C ILE A 488 -2.12 26.93 -5.00
N ASP A 489 -1.13 27.82 -4.94
CA ASP A 489 -0.99 28.82 -3.87
C ASP A 489 -1.70 30.11 -4.25
#